data_AF-A0A6L9ZDC5-F1
#
_entry.id   AF-A0A6L9ZDC5-F1
#
_cell.length_a   1.000
_cell.length_b   1.000
_cell.length_c   1.000
_cell.angle_alpha   90.00
_cell.angle_beta   90.00
_cell.angle_gamma   90.00
#
_symmetry.space_group_name_H-M   'P 1'
#
loop_
_entity.id
_entity.type
_entity.pdbx_description
1 polymer ?
#
loop_
_entity_poly.entity_id
_entity_poly.type
_entity_poly.pdbx_seq_one_letter_code
_entity_poly.pdbx_strand_id
1 'polypeptide(L)'
;PSPNSGWSESAFAAILEVQLGGTNFYSGVVKQKPLLGKPTYEITPGKINQALELTRYCFLIWLGIGLVFCLVQYAIGLWPRFANASHNVIV
;
A
#
# COMPACT_ATOMS: atom_id res chain seq x y z
N PRO A 1 15.04 -8.91 -0.92
CA PRO A 1 14.09 -8.03 -0.21
C PRO A 1 14.17 -6.62 -0.76
N SER A 2 13.02 -5.99 -1.02
CA SER A 2 12.99 -4.62 -1.54
C SER A 2 13.43 -3.63 -0.45
N PRO A 3 14.33 -2.68 -0.74
CA PRO A 3 14.65 -1.58 0.18
C PRO A 3 13.42 -0.75 0.55
N ASN A 4 12.48 -0.63 -0.38
CA ASN A 4 11.31 0.25 -0.25
C ASN A 4 10.19 -0.36 0.59
N SER A 5 10.24 -1.66 0.92
CA SER A 5 9.18 -2.31 1.71
C SER A 5 9.23 -1.99 3.20
N GLY A 6 10.30 -1.35 3.71
CA GLY A 6 10.45 -1.11 5.15
C GLY A 6 9.32 -0.28 5.76
N TRP A 7 8.80 0.71 5.03
CA TRP A 7 7.70 1.56 5.50
C TRP A 7 6.39 0.79 5.61
N SER A 8 6.04 0.00 4.59
CA SER A 8 4.83 -0.82 4.62
C SER A 8 4.95 -1.97 5.62
N GLU A 9 6.11 -2.64 5.70
CA GLU A 9 6.40 -3.65 6.72
C GLU A 9 6.23 -3.08 8.13
N SER A 10 6.73 -1.88 8.40
CA SER A 10 6.59 -1.23 9.71
C SER A 10 5.14 -0.90 10.06
N ALA A 11 4.36 -0.40 9.10
CA ALA A 11 2.95 -0.09 9.30
C ALA A 11 2.15 -1.37 9.62
N PHE A 12 2.38 -2.45 8.89
CA PHE A 12 1.72 -3.73 9.13
C PHE A 12 2.13 -4.35 10.47
N ALA A 13 3.42 -4.29 10.82
CA ALA A 13 3.93 -4.75 12.11
C ALA A 13 3.25 -4.01 13.28
N ALA A 14 3.05 -2.69 13.14
CA ALA A 14 2.36 -1.88 14.14
C ALA A 14 0.86 -2.20 14.24
N ILE A 15 0.14 -2.28 13.11
CA ILE A 15 -1.32 -2.49 13.08
C ILE A 15 -1.68 -3.92 13.53
N LEU A 16 -0.90 -4.91 13.14
CA LEU A 16 -1.15 -6.32 13.49
C LEU A 16 -0.53 -6.71 14.84
N GLU A 17 0.27 -5.82 15.43
CA GLU A 17 1.01 -6.01 16.68
C GLU A 17 1.91 -7.26 16.65
N VAL A 18 2.59 -7.45 15.52
CA VAL A 18 3.55 -8.53 15.30
C VAL A 18 4.93 -7.95 15.05
N GLN A 19 5.98 -8.75 15.24
CA GLN A 19 7.33 -8.36 14.89
C GLN A 19 7.71 -8.89 13.51
N LEU A 20 8.16 -8.00 12.62
CA LEU A 20 8.68 -8.33 11.30
C LEU A 20 10.18 -8.00 11.22
N GLY A 21 10.84 -8.41 10.14
CA GLY A 21 12.27 -8.15 9.91
C GLY A 21 13.16 -9.24 10.50
N GLY A 22 14.35 -8.86 10.99
CA GLY A 22 15.33 -9.81 11.51
C GLY A 22 16.03 -10.63 10.42
N THR A 23 16.33 -11.90 10.73
CA THR A 23 17.07 -12.82 9.84
C THR A 23 16.20 -13.23 8.65
N ASN A 24 16.52 -12.71 7.46
CA ASN A 24 15.90 -13.13 6.21
C ASN A 24 16.88 -13.94 5.37
N PHE A 25 16.38 -14.98 4.72
CA PHE A 25 17.16 -15.80 3.78
C PHE A 25 16.79 -15.41 2.35
N TYR A 26 17.79 -15.01 1.55
CA TYR A 26 17.63 -14.73 0.13
C TYR A 26 18.65 -15.53 -0.66
N SER A 27 18.17 -16.44 -1.53
CA SER A 27 19.03 -17.33 -2.31
C SER A 27 20.06 -18.08 -1.46
N GLY A 28 19.67 -18.49 -0.24
CA GLY A 28 20.54 -19.14 0.74
C GLY A 28 21.45 -18.20 1.54
N VAL A 29 21.53 -16.91 1.19
CA VAL A 29 22.34 -15.92 1.91
C VAL A 29 21.51 -15.27 3.03
N VAL A 30 22.04 -15.33 4.25
CA VAL A 30 21.48 -14.64 5.41
C VAL A 30 21.66 -13.13 5.24
N LYS A 31 20.57 -12.38 5.35
CA LYS A 31 20.58 -10.91 5.47
C LYS A 31 19.84 -10.50 6.74
N GLN A 32 20.54 -9.74 7.59
CA GLN A 32 19.96 -9.13 8.78
C GLN A 32 19.27 -7.82 8.42
N LYS A 33 18.00 -7.70 8.78
CA LYS A 33 17.22 -6.45 8.74
C LYS A 33 16.89 -6.00 10.17
N PRO A 34 16.66 -4.70 10.40
CA PRO A 34 16.14 -4.23 11.68
C PRO A 34 14.81 -4.92 11.99
N LEU A 35 14.56 -5.14 13.28
CA LEU A 35 13.27 -5.63 13.77
C LEU A 35 12.26 -4.48 13.71
N LEU A 36 11.06 -4.78 13.23
CA LEU A 36 9.97 -3.83 13.04
C LEU A 36 8.79 -4.25 13.91
N GLY A 37 8.26 -3.33 14.72
CA GLY A 37 7.15 -3.60 15.62
C GLY A 37 7.51 -4.37 16.90
N LYS A 38 6.50 -4.58 17.74
CA LYS A 38 6.63 -5.32 19.01
C LYS A 38 6.09 -6.75 18.81
N PRO A 39 6.72 -7.77 19.42
CA PRO A 39 6.27 -9.15 19.33
C PRO A 39 5.12 -9.41 20.32
N THR A 40 4.05 -8.61 20.25
CA THR A 40 2.88 -8.79 21.14
C THR A 40 2.13 -10.07 20.79
N TYR A 41 2.02 -10.37 19.49
CA TYR A 41 1.44 -11.61 18.98
C TYR A 41 2.42 -12.34 18.05
N GLU A 42 2.31 -13.67 18.03
CA GLU A 42 3.01 -14.50 17.05
C GLU A 42 2.38 -14.37 15.66
N ILE A 43 3.22 -14.54 14.64
CA ILE A 43 2.76 -14.58 13.25
C ILE A 43 2.04 -15.92 13.02
N THR A 44 0.72 -15.89 13.10
CA THR A 44 -0.14 -17.04 12.82
C THR A 44 -0.84 -16.87 11.47
N PRO A 45 -1.40 -17.95 10.88
CA PRO A 45 -2.26 -17.84 9.70
C PRO A 45 -3.41 -16.84 9.88
N GLY A 46 -3.94 -16.71 11.10
CA GLY A 46 -4.96 -15.70 11.43
C GLY A 46 -4.46 -14.26 11.25
N LYS A 47 -3.22 -13.96 11.66
CA LYS A 47 -2.60 -12.64 11.44
C LYS A 47 -2.32 -12.36 9.97
N ILE A 48 -1.95 -13.39 9.20
CA ILE A 48 -1.80 -13.27 7.74
C ILE A 48 -3.14 -12.91 7.10
N ASN A 49 -4.24 -13.56 7.50
CA ASN A 49 -5.57 -13.21 6.99
C ASN A 49 -5.96 -11.77 7.35
N GLN A 50 -5.69 -11.31 8.58
CA GLN A 50 -5.92 -9.91 8.97
C GLN A 50 -5.10 -8.93 8.11
N ALA A 51 -3.85 -9.26 7.77
CA ALA A 51 -3.03 -8.47 6.86
C ALA A 51 -3.65 -8.36 5.44
N LEU A 52 -4.15 -9.48 4.93
CA LEU A 52 -4.81 -9.53 3.62
C LEU A 52 -6.11 -8.71 3.62
N GLU A 53 -6.90 -8.80 4.69
CA GLU A 53 -8.11 -7.99 4.86
C GLU A 53 -7.80 -6.50 4.92
N LEU A 54 -6.78 -6.10 5.69
CA LEU A 54 -6.31 -4.71 5.75
C LEU A 54 -5.92 -4.21 4.36
N THR A 55 -5.18 -5.02 3.60
CA THR A 55 -4.79 -4.69 2.22
C THR A 55 -6.03 -4.50 1.33
N ARG A 56 -7.03 -5.38 1.45
CA ARG A 56 -8.29 -5.28 0.71
C ARG A 56 -9.04 -4.01 1.05
N TYR A 57 -9.13 -3.63 2.33
CA TYR A 57 -9.79 -2.39 2.74
C TYR A 57 -9.06 -1.17 2.20
N CYS A 58 -7.73 -1.10 2.32
CA CYS A 58 -6.94 -0.03 1.74
C CYS A 58 -7.20 0.11 0.24
N PHE A 59 -7.19 -1.00 -0.50
CA PHE A 59 -7.49 -1.00 -1.94
C PHE A 59 -8.89 -0.46 -2.24
N LEU A 60 -9.93 -0.94 -1.54
CA LEU A 60 -11.30 -0.49 -1.75
C LEU A 60 -11.51 0.99 -1.39
N ILE A 61 -10.84 1.48 -0.34
CA ILE A 61 -10.88 2.89 0.05
C ILE A 61 -10.24 3.75 -1.05
N TRP A 62 -9.04 3.38 -1.52
CA TRP A 62 -8.36 4.10 -2.60
C TRP A 62 -9.15 4.08 -3.90
N LEU A 63 -9.77 2.94 -4.24
CA LEU A 63 -10.67 2.82 -5.37
C LEU A 63 -11.87 3.76 -5.22
N GLY A 64 -12.52 3.77 -4.05
CA GLY A 64 -13.65 4.65 -3.76
C GLY A 64 -13.28 6.13 -3.88
N ILE A 65 -12.14 6.54 -3.31
CA ILE A 65 -11.62 7.91 -3.43
C ILE A 65 -11.38 8.28 -4.90
N GLY A 66 -10.77 7.38 -5.67
CA GLY A 66 -10.52 7.58 -7.10
C GLY A 66 -11.81 7.74 -7.91
N LEU A 67 -12.83 6.92 -7.63
CA LEU A 67 -14.13 7.03 -8.28
C LEU A 67 -14.83 8.35 -7.94
N VAL A 68 -14.83 8.76 -6.66
CA VAL A 68 -15.39 10.04 -6.23
C VAL A 68 -14.66 11.20 -6.93
N PHE A 69 -13.34 11.16 -6.98
CA PHE A 69 -12.55 12.16 -7.68
C PHE A 69 -12.91 12.26 -9.17
N CYS A 70 -13.03 11.12 -9.86
CA CYS A 70 -13.46 11.07 -11.26
C CYS A 70 -14.87 11.65 -11.46
N LEU A 71 -15.81 11.30 -10.58
CA LEU A 71 -17.19 11.82 -10.64
C LEU A 71 -17.23 13.34 -10.41
N VAL A 72 -16.44 13.86 -9.49
CA VAL A 72 -16.32 15.30 -9.23
C VAL A 72 -15.76 16.02 -10.46
N GLN A 73 -14.71 15.50 -11.08
CA GLN A 73 -14.11 16.10 -12.29
C GLN A 73 -15.08 16.10 -13.49
N TYR A 74 -15.87 15.02 -13.61
CA TYR A 74 -16.93 14.93 -14.61
C TYR A 74 -18.04 15.97 -14.33
N ALA A 75 -18.53 16.06 -13.10
CA ALA A 75 -19.60 16.98 -12.70
C ALA A 75 -19.23 18.47 -12.85
N ILE A 76 -17.97 18.83 -12.58
CA ILE A 76 -17.48 20.21 -12.72
C ILE A 76 -17.20 20.56 -14.20
N GLY A 77 -17.32 19.60 -15.13
CA GLY A 77 -17.04 19.83 -16.55
C GLY A 77 -15.57 20.12 -16.84
N LEU A 78 -14.67 19.75 -15.92
CA LEU A 78 -13.22 19.88 -16.10
C LEU A 78 -12.69 18.83 -17.08
N TRP A 79 -13.35 17.68 -17.19
CA TRP A 79 -12.98 16.60 -18.12
C TRP A 79 -12.90 17.04 -19.59
N PRO A 80 -13.93 17.66 -20.21
CA PRO A 80 -13.83 18.15 -21.59
C PRO A 80 -12.84 19.33 -21.76
N ARG A 81 -12.53 20.09 -20.70
CA ARG A 81 -11.55 21.20 -20.75
C ARG A 81 -10.12 20.70 -20.83
N PHE A 82 -9.75 19.65 -20.09
CA PHE A 82 -8.42 19.05 -20.17
C PHE A 82 -8.20 18.30 -21.49
N ALA A 83 -9.21 17.56 -21.99
CA ALA A 83 -9.12 16.85 -23.26
C ALA A 83 -8.95 17.81 -24.48
N ASN A 84 -9.62 18.96 -24.47
CA ASN A 84 -9.43 19.98 -25.50
C ASN A 84 -8.11 20.75 -25.38
N ALA A 85 -7.57 20.92 -24.16
CA ALA A 85 -6.29 21.59 -23.96
C ALA A 85 -5.10 20.79 -24.52
N SER A 86 -5.14 19.45 -24.49
CA SER A 86 -4.10 18.62 -25.11
C SER A 86 -4.09 18.66 -26.64
N HIS A 87 -5.21 19.00 -27.29
CA HIS A 87 -5.27 19.15 -28.74
C HIS A 87 -4.77 20.53 -29.24
N ASN A 88 -4.89 21.58 -28.43
CA ASN A 88 -4.48 22.95 -28.81
C ASN A 88 -3.02 23.30 -28.50
N VAL A 89 -2.24 22.38 -27.91
CA VAL A 89 -0.83 22.59 -27.55
C VAL A 89 0.13 21.89 -28.54
N ILE A 90 -0.39 21.13 -29.50
CA ILE A 90 0.40 20.38 -30.51
C ILE A 90 0.27 21.02 -31.92
N VAL A 91 -0.15 22.28 -32.05
CA VAL A 91 -0.12 23.03 -33.32
C VAL A 91 0.75 24.27 -33.16
#